data_AF-A0A1F8SLU8-F1
#
_entry.id   AF-A0A1F8SLU8-F1
#
_cell.length_a   1.000
_cell.length_b   1.000
_cell.length_c   1.000
_cell.angle_alpha   90.00
_cell.angle_beta   90.00
_cell.angle_gamma   90.00
#
_symmetry.space_group_name_H-M   'P 1'
#
loop_
_entity.id
_entity.type
_entity.pdbx_description
1 polymer ?
#
loop_
_entity_poly.entity_id
_entity_poly.type
_entity_poly.pdbx_seq_one_letter_code
_entity_poly.pdbx_strand_id
1 'polypeptide(L)'
;METENIPILQLPLFVYGESVTNIVELFPALWKATESLTSPETITRQRGIDALLELGAQRVSPLIAYMIAICLSDPDIYIRRRVAFILADLITSDSNGRRPPEEVRSVVNNYLHQMREATVFGLIEVAIADQQAEKSIYHIFNACPYVGKYLGDILTEWKNPLPIRQKAIYFIGLVGYMDALPVLERLFNRLEARKNGQYVMAFAPPSIKSDDELLSSLRVAIKQLSAR
;
A
#
# COMPACT_ATOMS: atom_id res chain seq x y z
N MET A 1 27.87 51.02 1.57
CA MET A 1 28.84 49.97 1.93
C MET A 1 29.19 50.30 3.38
N GLU A 2 28.75 49.54 4.37
CA GLU A 2 29.05 48.12 4.60
C GLU A 2 27.83 47.37 5.13
N THR A 3 27.43 46.29 4.46
CA THR A 3 26.61 45.24 5.06
C THR A 3 27.55 44.38 5.92
N GLU A 4 27.56 44.61 7.23
CA GLU A 4 28.37 43.80 8.14
C GLU A 4 27.98 42.32 8.07
N ASN A 5 29.02 41.48 8.00
CA ASN A 5 28.97 40.04 7.81
C ASN A 5 28.66 39.32 9.14
N ILE A 6 27.45 38.75 9.20
CA ILE A 6 27.06 37.43 9.72
C ILE A 6 27.83 36.83 10.92
N PRO A 7 27.09 36.41 11.96
CA PRO A 7 27.27 35.05 12.49
C PRO A 7 25.92 34.30 12.48
N ILE A 8 25.69 33.41 11.50
CA ILE A 8 24.68 32.36 11.66
C ILE A 8 25.33 31.33 12.56
N LEU A 9 25.06 31.45 13.85
CA LEU A 9 25.49 30.49 14.87
C LEU A 9 24.30 29.56 15.13
N GLN A 10 24.30 28.37 14.53
CA GLN A 10 23.32 27.34 14.84
C GLN A 10 23.98 25.97 14.98
N LEU A 11 24.09 25.51 16.23
CA LEU A 11 24.34 24.13 16.67
C LEU A 11 23.86 24.08 18.13
N PRO A 12 22.91 23.20 18.53
CA PRO A 12 22.99 21.75 18.30
C PRO A 12 21.67 21.10 17.80
N LEU A 13 21.74 19.97 17.08
CA LEU A 13 20.53 19.24 16.68
C LEU A 13 19.94 18.37 17.81
N PHE A 14 20.75 17.93 18.79
CA PHE A 14 20.31 17.29 20.03
C PHE A 14 21.33 17.49 21.17
N VAL A 15 20.84 17.70 22.39
CA VAL A 15 21.47 17.31 23.66
C VAL A 15 20.31 17.11 24.63
N TYR A 16 20.13 15.93 25.22
CA TYR A 16 19.71 15.78 26.62
C TYR A 16 19.88 14.32 27.06
N GLY A 17 20.29 14.12 28.32
CA GLY A 17 20.89 12.90 28.89
C GLY A 17 19.98 11.68 29.13
N GLU A 18 18.92 11.46 28.36
CA GLU A 18 18.01 10.31 28.52
C GLU A 18 17.48 9.91 27.12
N SER A 19 17.65 8.72 26.55
CA SER A 19 18.19 7.44 27.03
C SER A 19 19.17 6.90 25.98
N VAL A 20 20.35 6.50 26.45
CA VAL A 20 21.33 5.72 25.68
C VAL A 20 21.17 4.28 26.12
N THR A 21 20.68 3.40 25.25
CA THR A 21 21.11 2.00 25.28
C THR A 21 21.09 1.41 23.87
N ASN A 22 22.30 1.32 23.32
CA ASN A 22 22.75 0.47 22.21
C ASN A 22 22.66 1.03 20.78
N ILE A 23 23.79 1.61 20.36
CA ILE A 23 24.39 1.52 19.01
C ILE A 23 23.45 1.84 17.85
N VAL A 24 22.95 3.07 17.79
CA VAL A 24 22.68 3.76 16.52
C VAL A 24 23.12 5.20 16.72
N GLU A 25 24.44 5.44 16.68
CA GLU A 25 24.89 6.80 16.46
C GLU A 25 24.24 7.33 15.18
N LEU A 26 23.75 8.54 15.28
CA LEU A 26 23.05 9.32 14.26
C LEU A 26 24.01 9.60 13.10
N PHE A 27 24.25 8.61 12.23
CA PHE A 27 25.13 8.77 11.08
C PHE A 27 24.58 9.88 10.18
N PRO A 28 25.40 10.88 9.78
CA PRO A 28 25.01 11.86 8.76
C PRO A 28 24.44 11.20 7.49
N ALA A 29 24.90 9.99 7.17
CA ALA A 29 24.37 9.17 6.08
C ALA A 29 22.89 8.77 6.29
N LEU A 30 22.48 8.37 7.49
CA LEU A 30 21.10 8.00 7.81
C LEU A 30 20.16 9.19 7.62
N TRP A 31 20.53 10.35 8.18
CA TRP A 31 19.70 11.55 8.08
C TRP A 31 19.64 12.08 6.67
N LYS A 32 20.76 12.14 5.95
CA LYS A 32 20.79 12.50 4.54
C LYS A 32 19.92 11.58 3.68
N ALA A 33 19.93 10.26 3.94
CA ALA A 33 19.07 9.31 3.24
C ALA A 33 17.59 9.52 3.57
N THR A 34 17.27 9.82 4.83
CA THR A 34 15.90 10.14 5.28
C THR A 34 15.40 11.45 4.67
N GLU A 35 16.21 12.49 4.64
CA GLU A 35 15.90 13.77 3.98
C GLU A 35 15.62 13.58 2.50
N SER A 36 16.38 12.70 1.85
CA SER A 36 16.22 12.39 0.42
C SER A 36 14.82 11.86 0.08
N LEU A 37 14.10 11.26 1.04
CA LEU A 37 12.71 10.81 0.86
C LEU A 37 11.73 11.95 0.58
N THR A 38 12.08 13.19 0.94
CA THR A 38 11.24 14.38 0.72
C THR A 38 11.58 15.14 -0.56
N SER A 39 12.58 14.67 -1.31
CA SER A 39 13.02 15.33 -2.55
C SER A 39 11.90 15.36 -3.60
N PRO A 40 11.74 16.46 -4.35
CA PRO A 40 10.81 16.48 -5.50
C PRO A 40 11.23 15.49 -6.60
N GLU A 41 12.52 15.15 -6.68
CA GLU A 41 13.05 14.25 -7.69
C GLU A 41 12.90 12.78 -7.29
N THR A 42 12.20 12.01 -8.12
CA THR A 42 11.99 10.56 -7.92
C THR A 42 13.29 9.80 -7.72
N ILE A 43 14.32 10.08 -8.53
CA ILE A 43 15.62 9.38 -8.46
C ILE A 43 16.28 9.60 -7.09
N THR A 44 16.17 10.82 -6.55
CA THR A 44 16.74 11.17 -5.25
C THR A 44 15.99 10.44 -4.12
N ARG A 45 14.66 10.35 -4.19
CA ARG A 45 13.86 9.55 -3.25
C ARG A 45 14.21 8.06 -3.30
N GLN A 46 14.36 7.49 -4.50
CA GLN A 46 14.77 6.08 -4.68
C GLN A 46 16.13 5.80 -4.04
N ARG A 47 17.13 6.66 -4.29
CA ARG A 47 18.45 6.56 -3.66
C ARG A 47 18.38 6.67 -2.14
N GLY A 48 17.50 7.52 -1.62
CA GLY A 48 17.23 7.61 -0.19
C GLY A 48 16.73 6.30 0.40
N ILE A 49 15.74 5.67 -0.25
CA ILE A 49 15.21 4.36 0.16
C ILE A 49 16.31 3.29 0.13
N ASP A 50 17.06 3.19 -0.97
CA ASP A 50 18.11 2.17 -1.10
C ASP A 50 19.23 2.37 -0.06
N ALA A 51 19.66 3.60 0.19
CA ALA A 51 20.63 3.89 1.25
C ALA A 51 20.11 3.52 2.65
N LEU A 52 18.83 3.76 2.95
CA LEU A 52 18.23 3.33 4.22
C LEU A 52 18.20 1.80 4.36
N LEU A 53 17.91 1.09 3.27
CA LEU A 53 17.92 -0.37 3.22
C LEU A 53 19.32 -0.97 3.40
N GLU A 54 20.33 -0.39 2.74
CA GLU A 54 21.74 -0.79 2.87
C GLU A 54 22.23 -0.64 4.32
N LEU A 55 21.79 0.42 5.01
CA LEU A 55 22.07 0.64 6.43
C LEU A 55 21.27 -0.30 7.36
N GLY A 56 20.27 -1.02 6.85
CA GLY A 56 19.36 -1.84 7.65
C GLY A 56 18.48 -1.05 8.62
N ALA A 57 18.41 0.28 8.45
CA ALA A 57 17.82 1.19 9.41
C ALA A 57 16.32 0.96 9.64
N GLN A 58 15.61 0.55 8.59
CA GLN A 58 14.20 0.19 8.60
C GLN A 58 13.86 -0.97 9.53
N ARG A 59 14.83 -1.85 9.83
CA ARG A 59 14.63 -3.02 10.70
C ARG A 59 14.95 -2.73 12.17
N VAL A 60 15.53 -1.57 12.48
CA VAL A 60 15.98 -1.23 13.84
C VAL A 60 15.38 0.05 14.39
N SER A 61 15.04 1.02 13.53
CA SER A 61 14.49 2.31 13.95
C SER A 61 13.01 2.42 13.59
N PRO A 62 12.10 2.52 14.59
CA PRO A 62 10.67 2.71 14.34
C PRO A 62 10.36 3.97 13.53
N LEU A 63 11.13 5.05 13.75
CA LEU A 63 10.99 6.30 13.00
C LEU A 63 11.31 6.10 11.52
N ILE A 64 12.41 5.40 11.20
CA ILE A 64 12.79 5.16 9.80
C ILE A 64 11.78 4.24 9.12
N ALA A 65 11.30 3.21 9.81
CA ALA A 65 10.24 2.34 9.30
C ALA A 65 8.96 3.13 8.99
N TYR A 66 8.57 4.07 9.86
CA TYR A 66 7.44 4.96 9.61
C TYR A 66 7.66 5.88 8.41
N MET A 67 8.84 6.50 8.31
CA MET A 67 9.20 7.39 7.20
C MET A 67 9.20 6.65 5.84
N ILE A 68 9.59 5.37 5.82
CA ILE A 68 9.43 4.54 4.63
C ILE A 68 7.96 4.20 4.39
N ALA A 69 7.19 3.91 5.44
CA ALA A 69 5.79 3.54 5.31
C ALA A 69 4.94 4.65 4.66
N ILE A 70 5.17 5.93 5.00
CA ILE A 70 4.46 7.04 4.36
C ILE A 70 4.71 7.14 2.85
N CYS A 71 5.84 6.64 2.35
CA CYS A 71 6.15 6.56 0.92
C CYS A 71 5.29 5.54 0.16
N LEU A 72 4.41 4.78 0.84
CA LEU A 72 3.38 3.96 0.18
C LEU A 72 2.39 4.82 -0.63
N SER A 73 2.31 6.11 -0.31
CA SER A 73 1.51 7.12 -1.03
C SER A 73 2.36 8.02 -1.94
N ASP A 74 3.59 7.62 -2.26
CA ASP A 74 4.46 8.36 -3.19
C ASP A 74 3.77 8.49 -4.56
N PRO A 75 3.89 9.62 -5.27
CA PRO A 75 3.34 9.78 -6.61
C PRO A 75 3.94 8.79 -7.63
N ASP A 76 5.17 8.34 -7.45
CA ASP A 76 5.84 7.40 -8.35
C ASP A 76 5.50 5.94 -8.03
N ILE A 77 5.01 5.22 -9.05
CA ILE A 77 4.58 3.81 -8.91
C ILE A 77 5.74 2.87 -8.55
N TYR A 78 6.96 3.15 -9.01
CA TYR A 78 8.13 2.31 -8.71
C TYR A 78 8.56 2.47 -7.26
N ILE A 79 8.46 3.69 -6.71
CA ILE A 79 8.65 3.92 -5.27
C ILE A 79 7.57 3.19 -4.48
N ARG A 80 6.27 3.34 -4.82
CA ARG A 80 5.19 2.63 -4.12
C ARG A 80 5.41 1.12 -4.11
N ARG A 81 5.78 0.55 -5.27
CA ARG A 81 6.13 -0.87 -5.42
C ARG A 81 7.28 -1.28 -4.51
N ARG A 82 8.38 -0.52 -4.52
CA ARG A 82 9.55 -0.80 -3.69
C ARG A 82 9.19 -0.77 -2.21
N VAL A 83 8.46 0.25 -1.77
CA VAL A 83 7.97 0.38 -0.40
C VAL A 83 7.06 -0.79 -0.02
N ALA A 84 6.16 -1.22 -0.91
CA ALA A 84 5.30 -2.37 -0.63
C ALA A 84 6.10 -3.65 -0.34
N PHE A 85 7.20 -3.91 -1.07
CA PHE A 85 8.09 -5.03 -0.75
C PHE A 85 8.75 -4.88 0.62
N ILE A 86 9.22 -3.68 0.96
CA ILE A 86 9.89 -3.40 2.24
C ILE A 86 8.91 -3.60 3.40
N LEU A 87 7.71 -3.02 3.31
CA LEU A 87 6.70 -3.14 4.37
C LEU A 87 6.23 -4.58 4.55
N ALA A 88 6.08 -5.34 3.45
CA ALA A 88 5.76 -6.76 3.53
C ALA A 88 6.85 -7.56 4.27
N ASP A 89 8.13 -7.27 4.03
CA ASP A 89 9.25 -7.87 4.77
C ASP A 89 9.26 -7.46 6.26
N LEU A 90 8.86 -6.22 6.58
CA LEU A 90 8.80 -5.74 7.96
C LEU A 90 7.65 -6.36 8.78
N ILE A 91 6.49 -6.60 8.17
CA ILE A 91 5.33 -7.22 8.86
C ILE A 91 5.40 -8.75 8.89
N THR A 92 6.15 -9.36 7.97
CA THR A 92 6.38 -10.81 7.93
C THR A 92 7.73 -11.16 8.57
N SER A 93 8.11 -12.44 8.52
CA SER A 93 9.45 -12.88 8.94
C SER A 93 10.34 -12.89 7.71
N ASP A 94 11.60 -12.46 7.85
CA ASP A 94 12.54 -12.48 6.73
C ASP A 94 12.85 -13.92 6.27
N SER A 95 13.67 -14.05 5.22
CA SER A 95 14.12 -15.34 4.70
C SER A 95 14.86 -16.22 5.73
N ASN A 96 15.37 -15.62 6.81
CA ASN A 96 16.04 -16.30 7.92
C ASN A 96 15.11 -16.52 9.13
N GLY A 97 13.81 -16.21 8.99
CA GLY A 97 12.82 -16.31 10.07
C GLY A 97 12.94 -15.22 11.14
N ARG A 98 13.79 -14.21 10.95
CA ARG A 98 13.97 -13.12 11.90
C ARG A 98 12.92 -12.05 11.67
N ARG A 99 12.30 -11.62 12.76
CA ARG A 99 11.33 -10.51 12.77
C ARG A 99 12.01 -9.23 13.24
N PRO A 100 11.61 -8.06 12.72
CA PRO A 100 12.01 -6.79 13.33
C PRO A 100 11.55 -6.69 14.79
N PRO A 101 12.18 -5.81 15.60
CA PRO A 101 11.73 -5.47 16.94
C PRO A 101 10.25 -5.10 16.97
N GLU A 102 9.58 -5.34 18.10
CA GLU A 102 8.13 -5.10 18.21
C GLU A 102 7.79 -3.62 18.01
N GLU A 103 8.66 -2.71 18.44
CA GLU A 103 8.48 -1.27 18.29
C GLU A 103 8.41 -0.88 16.81
N VAL A 104 9.25 -1.49 15.96
CA VAL A 104 9.25 -1.28 14.51
C VAL A 104 7.97 -1.82 13.90
N ARG A 105 7.58 -3.06 14.24
CA ARG A 105 6.38 -3.71 13.70
C ARG A 105 5.11 -2.98 14.12
N SER A 106 5.03 -2.55 15.38
CA SER A 106 3.90 -1.79 15.93
C SER A 106 3.68 -0.48 15.16
N VAL A 107 4.75 0.28 14.89
CA VAL A 107 4.65 1.54 14.15
C VAL A 107 4.21 1.33 12.69
N VAL A 108 4.75 0.31 12.01
CA VAL A 108 4.32 -0.03 10.65
C VAL A 108 2.84 -0.45 10.65
N ASN A 109 2.44 -1.33 11.56
CA ASN A 109 1.04 -1.74 11.67
C ASN A 109 0.13 -0.54 11.95
N ASN A 110 0.50 0.36 12.86
CA ASN A 110 -0.28 1.55 13.15
C ASN A 110 -0.47 2.45 11.92
N TYR A 111 0.56 2.63 11.09
CA TYR A 111 0.43 3.32 9.81
C TYR A 111 -0.52 2.58 8.86
N LEU A 112 -0.37 1.25 8.72
CA LEU A 112 -1.20 0.45 7.83
C LEU A 112 -2.69 0.51 8.20
N HIS A 113 -3.02 0.54 9.50
CA HIS A 113 -4.40 0.69 9.98
C HIS A 113 -5.03 2.04 9.61
N GLN A 114 -4.21 3.05 9.30
CA GLN A 114 -4.63 4.41 8.94
C GLN A 114 -4.54 4.67 7.43
N MET A 115 -4.28 3.63 6.61
CA MET A 115 -4.26 3.77 5.16
C MET A 115 -5.56 4.37 4.63
N ARG A 116 -5.42 5.31 3.70
CA ARG A 116 -6.55 5.96 3.02
C ARG A 116 -6.89 5.19 1.75
N GLU A 117 -8.12 5.40 1.24
CA GLU A 117 -8.59 4.83 -0.02
C GLU A 117 -7.62 5.09 -1.18
N ALA A 118 -7.06 6.30 -1.29
CA ALA A 118 -6.09 6.65 -2.32
C ALA A 118 -4.82 5.77 -2.28
N THR A 119 -4.34 5.41 -1.09
CA THR A 119 -3.20 4.50 -0.92
C THR A 119 -3.56 3.09 -1.34
N VAL A 120 -4.76 2.61 -0.98
CA VAL A 120 -5.28 1.30 -1.42
C VAL A 120 -5.38 1.24 -2.93
N PHE A 121 -5.95 2.28 -3.56
CA PHE A 121 -6.02 2.40 -5.01
C PHE A 121 -4.63 2.35 -5.65
N GLY A 122 -3.68 3.12 -5.13
CA GLY A 122 -2.30 3.12 -5.61
C GLY A 122 -1.59 1.77 -5.48
N LEU A 123 -1.95 0.94 -4.50
CA LEU A 123 -1.44 -0.43 -4.38
C LEU A 123 -2.07 -1.39 -5.38
N ILE A 124 -3.35 -1.20 -5.73
CA ILE A 124 -3.98 -1.97 -6.82
C ILE A 124 -3.27 -1.68 -8.14
N GLU A 125 -2.94 -0.41 -8.42
CA GLU A 125 -2.16 -0.04 -9.61
C GLU A 125 -0.81 -0.76 -9.64
N VAL A 126 -0.11 -0.81 -8.50
CA VAL A 126 1.16 -1.56 -8.37
C VAL A 126 0.95 -3.04 -8.70
N ALA A 127 -0.08 -3.69 -8.15
CA ALA A 127 -0.38 -5.10 -8.43
C ALA A 127 -0.77 -5.37 -9.89
N ILE A 128 -1.31 -4.38 -10.60
CA ILE A 128 -1.59 -4.50 -12.04
C ILE A 128 -0.30 -4.33 -12.85
N ALA A 129 0.57 -3.40 -12.46
CA ALA A 129 1.83 -3.13 -13.15
C ALA A 129 2.90 -4.20 -12.91
N ASP A 130 2.92 -4.82 -11.73
CA ASP A 130 3.88 -5.85 -11.35
C ASP A 130 3.20 -6.99 -10.56
N GLN A 131 3.05 -8.13 -11.23
CA GLN A 131 2.47 -9.33 -10.62
C GLN A 131 3.29 -9.86 -9.43
N GLN A 132 4.61 -9.61 -9.39
CA GLN A 132 5.44 -10.04 -8.26
C GLN A 132 5.08 -9.31 -6.96
N ALA A 133 4.48 -8.12 -7.05
CA ALA A 133 4.07 -7.34 -5.90
C ALA A 133 2.78 -7.86 -5.24
N GLU A 134 2.01 -8.73 -5.90
CA GLU A 134 0.71 -9.21 -5.40
C GLU A 134 0.81 -9.85 -4.01
N LYS A 135 1.84 -10.68 -3.79
CA LYS A 135 2.06 -11.33 -2.50
C LYS A 135 2.36 -10.31 -1.38
N SER A 136 3.18 -9.31 -1.69
CA SER A 136 3.52 -8.24 -0.74
C SER A 136 2.29 -7.40 -0.39
N ILE A 137 1.50 -7.04 -1.40
CA ILE A 137 0.25 -6.29 -1.22
C ILE A 137 -0.76 -7.11 -0.43
N TYR A 138 -0.86 -8.42 -0.67
CA TYR A 138 -1.68 -9.32 0.14
C TYR A 138 -1.30 -9.24 1.63
N HIS A 139 -0.01 -9.28 1.98
CA HIS A 139 0.42 -9.16 3.37
C HIS A 139 0.06 -7.80 3.98
N ILE A 140 0.22 -6.71 3.21
CA ILE A 140 -0.15 -5.36 3.65
C ILE A 140 -1.67 -5.25 3.88
N PHE A 141 -2.47 -5.74 2.93
CA PHE A 141 -3.93 -5.74 3.05
C PHE A 141 -4.37 -6.62 4.23
N ASN A 142 -3.82 -7.83 4.37
CA ASN A 142 -4.15 -8.70 5.50
C ASN A 142 -3.80 -8.09 6.87
N ALA A 143 -2.83 -7.17 6.93
CA ALA A 143 -2.51 -6.42 8.14
C ALA A 143 -3.45 -5.21 8.40
N CYS A 144 -4.33 -4.85 7.46
CA CYS A 144 -5.27 -3.74 7.58
C CYS A 144 -6.73 -4.22 7.43
N PRO A 145 -7.53 -4.19 8.52
CA PRO A 145 -8.90 -4.71 8.50
C PRO A 145 -9.87 -3.86 7.67
N TYR A 146 -9.59 -2.55 7.47
CA TYR A 146 -10.52 -1.61 6.82
C TYR A 146 -10.42 -1.59 5.29
N VAL A 147 -9.43 -2.27 4.71
CA VAL A 147 -9.22 -2.29 3.25
C VAL A 147 -10.40 -2.91 2.52
N GLY A 148 -11.11 -3.89 3.12
CA GLY A 148 -12.29 -4.52 2.53
C GLY A 148 -13.35 -3.50 2.07
N LYS A 149 -13.66 -2.52 2.93
CA LYS A 149 -14.54 -1.40 2.60
C LYS A 149 -14.05 -0.59 1.40
N TYR A 150 -12.77 -0.16 1.41
CA TYR A 150 -12.19 0.62 0.32
C TYR A 150 -12.19 -0.15 -1.00
N LEU A 151 -11.88 -1.45 -0.99
CA LEU A 151 -11.95 -2.29 -2.18
C LEU A 151 -13.39 -2.40 -2.72
N GLY A 152 -14.38 -2.46 -1.82
CA GLY A 152 -15.80 -2.41 -2.18
C GLY A 152 -16.19 -1.09 -2.86
N ASP A 153 -15.77 0.04 -2.29
CA ASP A 153 -16.03 1.37 -2.85
C ASP A 153 -15.38 1.51 -4.24
N ILE A 154 -14.09 1.15 -4.38
CA ILE A 154 -13.34 1.12 -5.65
C ILE A 154 -14.03 0.24 -6.70
N LEU A 155 -14.56 -0.92 -6.30
CA LEU A 155 -15.28 -1.83 -7.19
C LEU A 155 -16.61 -1.23 -7.68
N THR A 156 -17.33 -0.48 -6.84
CA THR A 156 -18.65 0.05 -7.20
C THR A 156 -18.59 1.32 -8.05
N GLU A 157 -17.50 2.07 -7.97
CA GLU A 157 -17.27 3.26 -8.79
C GLU A 157 -17.12 2.89 -10.28
N TRP A 158 -17.98 3.48 -11.10
CA TRP A 158 -18.09 3.14 -12.53
C TRP A 158 -16.98 3.79 -13.35
N LYS A 159 -16.40 4.90 -12.88
CA LYS A 159 -15.28 5.58 -13.53
C LYS A 159 -13.98 4.78 -13.43
N ASN A 160 -13.90 3.87 -12.47
CA ASN A 160 -12.69 3.08 -12.27
C ASN A 160 -12.48 2.10 -13.44
N PRO A 161 -11.25 2.03 -13.99
CA PRO A 161 -10.94 1.09 -15.06
C PRO A 161 -11.27 -0.36 -14.70
N LEU A 162 -11.69 -1.14 -15.69
CA LEU A 162 -12.01 -2.55 -15.50
C LEU A 162 -10.89 -3.36 -14.80
N PRO A 163 -9.60 -3.22 -15.16
CA PRO A 163 -8.52 -3.95 -14.49
C PRO A 163 -8.41 -3.64 -12.99
N ILE A 164 -8.66 -2.38 -12.59
CA ILE A 164 -8.67 -1.95 -11.18
C ILE A 164 -9.80 -2.63 -10.43
N ARG A 165 -11.00 -2.63 -11.01
CA ARG A 165 -12.19 -3.25 -10.40
C ARG A 165 -12.04 -4.77 -10.28
N GLN A 166 -11.49 -5.43 -11.30
CA GLN A 166 -11.16 -6.87 -11.26
C GLN A 166 -10.14 -7.19 -10.17
N LYS A 167 -9.08 -6.38 -10.05
CA LYS A 167 -8.04 -6.58 -9.05
C LYS A 167 -8.56 -6.31 -7.63
N ALA A 168 -9.49 -5.37 -7.45
CA ALA A 168 -10.20 -5.18 -6.19
C ALA A 168 -10.99 -6.43 -5.77
N ILE A 169 -11.78 -7.02 -6.70
CA ILE A 169 -12.50 -8.28 -6.46
C ILE A 169 -11.54 -9.40 -6.07
N TYR A 170 -10.43 -9.51 -6.79
CA TYR A 170 -9.39 -10.51 -6.52
C TYR A 170 -8.85 -10.39 -5.09
N PHE A 171 -8.48 -9.20 -4.64
CA PHE A 171 -7.97 -9.01 -3.28
C PHE A 171 -9.05 -9.19 -2.20
N ILE A 172 -10.31 -8.83 -2.48
CA ILE A 172 -11.43 -9.12 -1.56
C ILE A 172 -11.53 -10.62 -1.27
N GLY A 173 -11.56 -11.45 -2.31
CA GLY A 173 -11.64 -12.91 -2.17
C GLY A 173 -10.37 -13.53 -1.59
N LEU A 174 -9.19 -13.06 -2.03
CA LEU A 174 -7.91 -13.60 -1.60
C LEU A 174 -7.65 -13.36 -0.10
N VAL A 175 -7.82 -12.11 0.36
CA VAL A 175 -7.61 -11.75 1.77
C VAL A 175 -8.71 -12.33 2.64
N GLY A 176 -9.96 -12.30 2.16
CA GLY A 176 -11.11 -12.82 2.89
C GLY A 176 -11.92 -11.73 3.59
N TYR A 177 -12.11 -10.58 2.95
CA TYR A 177 -12.88 -9.46 3.50
C TYR A 177 -14.39 -9.76 3.47
N MET A 178 -14.90 -10.36 4.55
CA MET A 178 -16.31 -10.76 4.68
C MET A 178 -17.27 -9.56 4.73
N ASP A 179 -16.80 -8.41 5.21
CA ASP A 179 -17.54 -7.15 5.23
C ASP A 179 -17.87 -6.63 3.82
N ALA A 180 -17.07 -7.00 2.81
CA ALA A 180 -17.32 -6.65 1.41
C ALA A 180 -18.30 -7.61 0.70
N LEU A 181 -18.66 -8.76 1.29
CA LEU A 181 -19.52 -9.76 0.66
C LEU A 181 -20.88 -9.20 0.19
N PRO A 182 -21.62 -8.41 1.00
CA PRO A 182 -22.90 -7.85 0.56
C PRO A 182 -22.76 -6.92 -0.66
N VAL A 183 -21.61 -6.24 -0.80
CA VAL A 183 -21.32 -5.38 -1.96
C VAL A 183 -21.11 -6.22 -3.21
N LEU A 184 -20.36 -7.32 -3.09
CA LEU A 184 -20.14 -8.27 -4.19
C LEU A 184 -21.45 -8.90 -4.68
N GLU A 185 -22.29 -9.39 -3.76
CA GLU A 185 -23.56 -10.05 -4.09
C GLU A 185 -24.54 -9.09 -4.77
N ARG A 186 -24.68 -7.86 -4.24
CA ARG A 186 -25.53 -6.83 -4.86
C ARG A 186 -25.07 -6.50 -6.27
N LEU A 187 -23.76 -6.35 -6.47
CA LEU A 187 -23.20 -6.06 -7.79
C LEU A 187 -23.39 -7.23 -8.75
N PHE A 188 -23.16 -8.46 -8.28
CA PHE A 188 -23.38 -9.69 -9.05
C PHE A 188 -24.82 -9.79 -9.52
N ASN A 189 -25.79 -9.71 -8.60
CA ASN A 189 -27.22 -9.80 -8.91
C ASN A 189 -27.66 -8.71 -9.90
N ARG A 190 -27.14 -7.48 -9.75
CA ARG A 190 -27.45 -6.37 -10.67
C ARG A 190 -26.93 -6.63 -12.08
N LEU A 191 -25.70 -7.13 -12.21
CA LEU A 191 -25.10 -7.43 -13.51
C LEU A 191 -25.75 -8.65 -14.16
N GLU A 192 -26.08 -9.69 -13.38
CA GLU A 192 -26.78 -10.88 -13.86
C GLU A 192 -28.21 -10.56 -14.30
N ALA A 193 -28.96 -9.77 -13.53
CA ALA A 193 -30.29 -9.31 -13.93
C ALA A 193 -30.26 -8.48 -15.22
N ARG A 194 -29.26 -7.61 -15.38
CA ARG A 194 -29.06 -6.84 -16.62
C ARG A 194 -28.79 -7.77 -17.80
N LYS A 195 -27.87 -8.72 -17.63
CA LYS A 195 -27.52 -9.70 -18.66
C LYS A 195 -28.74 -10.54 -19.08
N ASN A 196 -29.50 -11.05 -18.11
CA ASN A 196 -30.71 -11.82 -18.38
C ASN A 196 -31.80 -10.97 -19.05
N GLY A 197 -31.99 -9.71 -18.62
CA GLY A 197 -32.92 -8.78 -19.25
C GLY A 197 -32.54 -8.42 -20.69
N GLN A 198 -31.25 -8.33 -21.01
CA GLN A 198 -30.76 -8.14 -22.37
C GLN A 198 -31.07 -9.34 -23.28
N TYR A 199 -30.95 -10.58 -22.77
CA TYR A 199 -31.31 -11.78 -23.54
C TYR A 199 -32.81 -11.88 -23.81
N VAL A 200 -33.66 -11.29 -22.97
CA VAL A 200 -35.13 -11.31 -23.13
C VAL A 200 -35.61 -10.23 -24.11
N MET A 201 -34.84 -9.16 -24.34
CA MET A 201 -35.22 -8.06 -25.24
C MET A 201 -34.39 -8.08 -26.53
N ALA A 202 -35.01 -8.43 -27.66
CA ALA A 202 -34.37 -8.53 -28.99
C ALA A 202 -33.72 -7.22 -29.50
N PHE A 203 -33.97 -6.09 -28.84
CA PHE A 203 -33.46 -4.75 -29.20
C PHE A 203 -32.49 -4.16 -28.16
N ALA A 204 -32.11 -4.92 -27.12
CA ALA A 204 -31.17 -4.41 -26.14
C ALA A 204 -29.75 -4.32 -26.74
N PRO A 205 -28.99 -3.25 -26.46
CA PRO A 205 -27.59 -3.17 -26.87
C PRO A 205 -26.79 -4.33 -26.26
N PRO A 206 -25.79 -4.87 -26.99
CA PRO A 206 -25.04 -6.04 -26.55
C PRO A 206 -24.38 -5.83 -25.19
N SER A 207 -24.20 -6.92 -24.43
CA SER A 207 -23.44 -6.87 -23.18
C SER A 207 -22.06 -6.25 -23.45
N ILE A 208 -21.70 -5.27 -22.63
CA ILE A 208 -20.35 -4.70 -22.70
C ILE A 208 -19.43 -5.80 -22.19
N LYS A 209 -18.40 -6.18 -22.97
CA LYS A 209 -17.46 -7.27 -22.61
C LYS A 209 -16.92 -7.14 -21.17
N SER A 210 -16.80 -5.91 -20.67
CA SER A 210 -16.42 -5.60 -19.29
C SER A 210 -17.32 -6.23 -18.22
N ASP A 211 -18.63 -6.29 -18.47
CA ASP A 211 -19.60 -6.79 -17.48
C ASP A 211 -19.50 -8.31 -17.34
N ASP A 212 -19.24 -9.02 -18.45
CA ASP A 212 -19.03 -10.47 -18.44
C ASP A 212 -17.74 -10.86 -17.70
N GLU A 213 -16.66 -10.11 -17.92
CA GLU A 213 -15.40 -10.33 -17.21
C GLU A 213 -15.54 -10.06 -15.70
N LEU A 214 -16.26 -9.00 -15.31
CA LEU A 214 -16.56 -8.73 -13.89
C LEU A 214 -17.41 -9.83 -13.27
N LEU A 215 -18.44 -10.32 -13.94
CA LEU A 215 -19.31 -11.41 -13.45
C LEU A 215 -18.50 -12.67 -13.14
N SER A 216 -17.54 -13.02 -14.00
CA SER A 216 -16.66 -14.17 -13.77
C SER A 216 -15.81 -14.01 -12.50
N SER A 217 -15.23 -12.82 -12.32
CA SER A 217 -14.40 -12.48 -11.16
C SER A 217 -15.23 -12.48 -9.86
N LEU A 218 -16.42 -11.89 -9.89
CA LEU A 218 -17.36 -11.83 -8.75
C LEU A 218 -17.74 -13.24 -8.28
N ARG A 219 -18.05 -14.14 -9.22
CA ARG A 219 -18.42 -15.52 -8.90
C ARG A 219 -17.31 -16.26 -8.15
N VAL A 220 -16.05 -16.07 -8.57
CA VAL A 220 -14.89 -16.68 -7.91
C VAL A 220 -14.73 -16.13 -6.49
N ALA A 221 -14.75 -14.80 -6.32
CA ALA A 221 -14.58 -14.18 -5.01
C ALA A 221 -15.72 -14.54 -4.03
N ILE A 222 -16.98 -14.50 -4.48
CA ILE A 222 -18.13 -14.90 -3.64
C ILE A 222 -17.99 -16.35 -3.19
N LYS A 223 -17.60 -17.26 -4.09
CA LYS A 223 -17.38 -18.67 -3.75
C LYS A 223 -16.23 -18.86 -2.75
N GLN A 224 -15.16 -18.08 -2.87
CA GLN A 224 -14.03 -18.12 -1.93
C GLN A 224 -14.44 -17.65 -0.52
N LEU A 225 -15.29 -16.62 -0.44
CA LEU A 225 -15.76 -16.08 0.84
C LEU A 225 -16.82 -16.98 1.50
N SER A 226 -17.73 -17.59 0.72
CA SER A 226 -18.77 -18.46 1.26
C SER A 226 -18.27 -19.84 1.69
N ALA A 227 -17.08 -20.25 1.26
CA ALA A 227 -16.45 -21.51 1.64
C ALA A 227 -15.58 -21.43 2.91
N ARG A 228 -15.43 -20.24 3.50
CA ARG A 228 -14.68 -20.00 4.75
C ARG A 228 -15.60 -20.05 5.96
#